data_AF-A0A352A903-F1
#
_entry.id   AF-A0A352A903-F1
#
_cell.length_a   1.000
_cell.length_b   1.000
_cell.length_c   1.000
_cell.angle_alpha   90.00
_cell.angle_beta   90.00
_cell.angle_gamma   90.00
#
_symmetry.space_group_name_H-M   'P 1'
#
loop_
_entity.id
_entity.type
_entity.pdbx_description
1 polymer ?
#
loop_
_entity_poly.entity_id
_entity_poly.type
_entity_poly.pdbx_seq_one_letter_code
_entity_poly.pdbx_strand_id
1 'polypeptide(L)'
;MKEVMNAKYRSKLAILYLLIYAVILSFFYYVNYIDFTVIRTMYMPILGVSMLAILLDYTLFGQVFLIASLLGLIAEYTVHIKQGLEPTMVGDFTNNTIIVLGFIVGFIIQMYIKSKEKEK
;
A
#
# COMPACT_ATOMS: atom_id res chain seq x y z
N MET A 1 0.58 -29.04 9.85
CA MET A 1 0.60 -28.08 10.99
C MET A 1 1.34 -26.76 10.66
N LYS A 2 2.51 -26.79 9.98
CA LYS A 2 3.22 -25.56 9.52
C LYS A 2 2.41 -24.67 8.56
N GLU A 3 1.74 -25.24 7.55
CA GLU A 3 0.93 -24.46 6.60
C GLU A 3 -0.30 -23.80 7.23
N VAL A 4 -0.99 -24.51 8.13
CA VAL A 4 -2.16 -23.98 8.86
C VAL A 4 -1.74 -22.85 9.81
N MET A 5 -0.57 -22.98 10.47
CA MET A 5 0.00 -21.87 11.25
C MET A 5 0.35 -20.66 10.36
N ASN A 6 0.84 -20.88 9.14
CA ASN A 6 1.17 -19.81 8.21
C ASN A 6 -0.09 -19.06 7.73
N ALA A 7 -1.18 -19.78 7.40
CA ALA A 7 -2.44 -19.15 7.00
C ALA A 7 -3.02 -18.23 8.08
N LYS A 8 -3.08 -18.70 9.34
CA LYS A 8 -3.60 -17.90 10.47
C LYS A 8 -2.74 -16.65 10.73
N TYR A 9 -1.42 -16.76 10.56
CA TYR A 9 -0.50 -15.63 10.68
C TYR A 9 -0.72 -14.60 9.58
N ARG A 10 -0.85 -15.03 8.32
CA ARG A 10 -1.15 -14.14 7.18
C ARG A 10 -2.47 -13.38 7.36
N SER A 11 -3.53 -14.04 7.84
CA SER A 11 -4.79 -13.37 8.13
C SER A 11 -4.67 -12.32 9.22
N LYS A 12 -3.91 -12.61 10.30
CA LYS A 12 -3.64 -11.61 11.36
C LYS A 12 -2.87 -10.41 10.82
N LEU A 13 -1.86 -10.63 9.99
CA LEU A 13 -1.12 -9.55 9.33
C LEU A 13 -2.04 -8.73 8.44
N ALA A 14 -2.84 -9.37 7.58
CA ALA A 14 -3.78 -8.68 6.70
C ALA A 14 -4.74 -7.77 7.49
N ILE A 15 -5.31 -8.28 8.59
CA ILE A 15 -6.20 -7.49 9.47
C ILE A 15 -5.44 -6.30 10.08
N LEU A 16 -4.22 -6.52 10.58
CA LEU A 16 -3.40 -5.44 11.15
C LEU A 16 -3.13 -4.34 10.12
N TYR A 17 -2.69 -4.70 8.91
CA TYR A 17 -2.43 -3.73 7.85
C TYR A 17 -3.70 -3.02 7.39
N LEU A 18 -4.83 -3.73 7.30
CA LEU A 18 -6.12 -3.14 6.97
C LEU A 18 -6.53 -2.09 8.01
N LEU A 19 -6.34 -2.36 9.30
CA LEU A 19 -6.63 -1.40 10.37
C LEU A 19 -5.73 -0.17 10.27
N ILE A 20 -4.42 -0.36 10.09
CA ILE A 20 -3.47 0.75 9.93
C ILE A 20 -3.84 1.61 8.70
N TYR A 21 -4.15 0.96 7.58
CA TYR A 21 -4.53 1.64 6.35
C TYR A 21 -5.82 2.45 6.52
N ALA A 22 -6.83 1.86 7.16
CA ALA A 22 -8.10 2.52 7.45
C ALA A 22 -7.92 3.74 8.35
N VAL A 23 -7.08 3.65 9.40
CA VAL A 23 -6.78 4.77 10.29
C VAL A 23 -6.13 5.93 9.53
N ILE A 24 -5.14 5.64 8.68
CA ILE A 24 -4.43 6.68 7.93
C ILE A 24 -5.35 7.34 6.90
N LEU A 25 -6.12 6.56 6.13
CA LEU A 25 -7.08 7.13 5.18
C LEU A 25 -8.17 7.94 5.90
N SER A 26 -8.64 7.48 7.06
CA SER A 26 -9.62 8.23 7.87
C SER A 26 -9.05 9.56 8.34
N PHE A 27 -7.76 9.61 8.72
CA PHE A 27 -7.09 10.85 9.06
C PHE A 27 -7.04 11.82 7.88
N PHE A 28 -6.62 11.37 6.69
CA PHE A 28 -6.56 12.23 5.50
C PHE A 28 -7.94 12.69 5.00
N TYR A 29 -8.96 11.85 5.18
CA TYR A 29 -10.36 12.24 4.96
C TYR A 29 -10.81 13.31 5.97
N TYR A 30 -10.49 13.13 7.25
CA TYR A 30 -10.88 14.06 8.32
C TYR A 30 -10.28 15.46 8.14
N VAL A 31 -9.03 15.56 7.67
CA VAL A 31 -8.40 16.86 7.36
C VAL A 31 -8.86 17.45 6.02
N ASN A 32 -9.88 16.86 5.38
CA ASN A 32 -10.40 17.24 4.07
C ASN A 32 -9.34 17.26 2.96
N TYR A 33 -8.31 16.41 3.06
CA TYR A 33 -7.29 16.32 2.03
C TYR A 33 -7.69 15.38 0.89
N ILE A 34 -8.25 14.22 1.23
CA ILE A 34 -8.81 13.28 0.25
C ILE A 34 -10.32 13.14 0.47
N ASP A 35 -11.06 12.95 -0.62
CA ASP A 35 -12.48 12.68 -0.56
C ASP A 35 -12.78 11.17 -0.68
N PHE A 36 -14.05 10.82 -0.55
CA PHE A 36 -14.48 9.43 -0.71
C PHE A 36 -14.24 8.90 -2.13
N THR A 37 -14.24 9.77 -3.14
CA THR A 37 -14.00 9.41 -4.54
C THR A 37 -12.59 8.87 -4.69
N VAL A 38 -11.58 9.62 -4.25
CA VAL A 38 -10.15 9.26 -4.28
C VAL A 38 -9.89 7.98 -3.50
N ILE A 39 -10.47 7.85 -2.30
CA ILE A 39 -10.36 6.61 -1.51
C ILE A 39 -10.87 5.42 -2.32
N ARG A 40 -12.06 5.54 -2.93
CA ARG A 40 -12.70 4.45 -3.65
C ARG A 40 -12.00 4.11 -4.97
N THR A 41 -11.52 5.10 -5.72
CA THR A 41 -10.96 4.88 -7.06
C THR A 41 -9.49 4.52 -7.03
N MET A 42 -8.73 5.01 -6.04
CA MET A 42 -7.28 4.84 -6.01
C MET A 42 -6.83 3.91 -4.88
N TYR A 43 -7.24 4.18 -3.64
CA TYR A 43 -6.73 3.47 -2.46
C TYR A 43 -7.42 2.13 -2.20
N MET A 44 -8.72 2.00 -2.51
CA MET A 44 -9.45 0.73 -2.36
C MET A 44 -8.93 -0.38 -3.29
N PRO A 45 -8.66 -0.12 -4.59
CA PRO A 45 -8.01 -1.13 -5.45
C PRO A 45 -6.64 -1.56 -4.94
N ILE A 46 -5.81 -0.60 -4.48
CA ILE A 46 -4.48 -0.91 -3.92
C ILE A 46 -4.62 -1.81 -2.69
N LEU A 47 -5.53 -1.46 -1.76
CA LEU A 47 -5.83 -2.28 -0.61
C LEU A 47 -6.29 -3.69 -1.01
N GLY A 48 -7.21 -3.80 -1.98
CA GLY A 48 -7.72 -5.07 -2.48
C GLY A 48 -6.62 -5.97 -3.06
N VAL A 49 -5.79 -5.42 -3.95
CA VAL A 49 -4.64 -6.14 -4.56
C VAL A 49 -3.65 -6.59 -3.48
N SER A 50 -3.36 -5.72 -2.52
CA SER A 50 -2.37 -6.00 -1.48
C SER A 50 -2.87 -7.05 -0.47
N MET A 51 -4.15 -6.98 -0.08
CA MET A 51 -4.77 -7.98 0.78
C MET A 51 -4.82 -9.34 0.08
N LEU A 52 -5.21 -9.36 -1.19
CA LEU A 52 -5.21 -10.59 -1.99
C LEU A 52 -3.81 -11.19 -2.09
N ALA A 53 -2.79 -10.38 -2.34
CA ALA A 53 -1.40 -10.81 -2.35
C ALA A 53 -0.96 -11.43 -1.02
N ILE A 54 -1.26 -10.79 0.12
CA ILE A 54 -0.92 -11.31 1.45
C ILE A 54 -1.61 -12.66 1.69
N LEU A 55 -2.88 -12.81 1.30
CA LEU A 55 -3.61 -14.07 1.44
C LEU A 55 -3.04 -15.19 0.56
N LEU A 56 -2.52 -14.86 -0.63
CA LEU A 56 -1.92 -15.79 -1.60
C LEU A 56 -0.43 -16.07 -1.37
N ASP A 57 0.12 -15.76 -0.20
CA ASP A 57 1.54 -15.97 0.13
C ASP A 57 2.52 -15.09 -0.67
N TYR A 58 2.05 -13.92 -1.11
CA TYR A 58 2.87 -12.84 -1.65
C TYR A 58 2.96 -11.70 -0.62
N THR A 59 3.26 -12.08 0.62
CA THR A 59 3.19 -11.21 1.80
C THR A 59 4.08 -9.97 1.68
N LEU A 60 5.33 -10.12 1.22
CA LEU A 60 6.24 -8.98 1.10
C LEU A 60 5.80 -8.01 0.01
N PHE A 61 5.36 -8.52 -1.14
CA PHE A 61 4.80 -7.67 -2.19
C PHE A 61 3.61 -6.87 -1.67
N GLY A 62 2.62 -7.53 -1.04
CA GLY A 62 1.44 -6.84 -0.53
C GLY A 62 1.77 -5.80 0.55
N GLN A 63 2.73 -6.09 1.44
CA GLN A 63 3.19 -5.14 2.46
C GLN A 63 3.89 -3.92 1.85
N VAL A 64 4.86 -4.14 0.96
CA VAL A 64 5.60 -3.06 0.32
C VAL A 64 4.67 -2.18 -0.51
N PHE A 65 3.72 -2.78 -1.23
CA PHE A 65 2.78 -2.03 -2.06
C PHE A 65 1.83 -1.17 -1.21
N LEU A 66 1.29 -1.71 -0.11
CA LEU A 66 0.50 -0.94 0.85
C LEU A 66 1.28 0.23 1.43
N ILE A 67 2.48 -0.03 1.95
CA ILE A 67 3.33 0.99 2.59
C ILE A 67 3.67 2.07 1.58
N ALA A 68 4.04 1.70 0.35
CA ALA A 68 4.33 2.66 -0.70
C ALA A 68 3.13 3.56 -1.01
N SER A 69 1.91 3.03 -1.05
CA SER A 69 0.72 3.88 -1.27
C SER A 69 0.44 4.87 -0.15
N LEU A 70 0.71 4.50 1.10
CA LEU A 70 0.60 5.42 2.23
C LEU A 70 1.70 6.48 2.19
N LEU A 71 2.93 6.09 1.86
CA LEU A 71 4.04 7.02 1.70
C LEU A 71 3.80 7.98 0.53
N GLY A 72 3.21 7.50 -0.56
CA GLY A 72 2.79 8.31 -1.70
C GLY A 72 1.79 9.39 -1.28
N LEU A 73 0.74 9.00 -0.55
CA LEU A 73 -0.26 9.92 -0.01
C LEU A 73 0.37 10.98 0.93
N ILE A 74 1.26 10.55 1.83
CA ILE A 74 1.96 11.46 2.75
C ILE A 74 2.87 12.42 1.98
N ALA A 75 3.57 11.94 0.96
CA ALA A 75 4.44 12.77 0.13
C ALA A 75 3.64 13.80 -0.66
N GLU A 76 2.52 13.41 -1.26
CA GLU A 76 1.56 14.29 -1.94
C GLU A 76 1.11 15.41 -1.01
N TYR A 77 0.65 15.04 0.18
CA TYR A 77 0.18 15.98 1.19
C TYR A 77 1.28 16.95 1.63
N THR A 78 2.51 16.46 1.76
CA THR A 78 3.67 17.30 2.12
C THR A 78 3.98 18.32 1.03
N VAL A 79 3.84 17.93 -0.25
CA VAL A 79 3.99 18.85 -1.39
C VAL A 79 2.86 19.87 -1.39
N HIS A 80 1.62 19.44 -1.14
CA HIS A 80 0.45 20.31 -1.05
C HIS A 80 0.62 21.39 0.02
N ILE A 81 1.06 21.02 1.24
CA ILE A 81 1.34 22.01 2.30
C ILE A 81 2.41 23.02 1.88
N LYS A 82 3.44 22.59 1.14
CA LYS A 82 4.57 23.45 0.75
C LYS A 82 4.24 24.39 -0.40
N GLN A 83 3.39 23.98 -1.34
CA GLN A 83 3.08 24.72 -2.56
C GLN A 83 1.81 25.56 -2.46
N GLY A 84 1.04 25.41 -1.38
CA GLY A 84 -0.22 26.11 -1.15
C GLY A 84 -1.45 25.29 -1.54
N LEU A 85 -2.63 25.83 -1.25
CA LEU A 85 -3.93 25.15 -1.38
C LEU A 85 -4.35 24.81 -2.82
N GLU A 86 -3.58 25.19 -3.83
CA GLU A 86 -3.89 24.81 -5.21
C GLU A 86 -3.38 23.38 -5.50
N PRO A 87 -4.22 22.52 -6.10
CA PRO A 87 -3.81 21.19 -6.51
C PRO A 87 -2.69 21.31 -7.56
N THR A 88 -1.50 20.79 -7.23
CA THR A 88 -0.36 20.81 -8.13
C THR A 88 -0.16 19.43 -8.76
N MET A 89 0.06 19.41 -10.08
CA MET A 89 0.39 18.17 -10.79
C MET A 89 1.64 17.47 -10.21
N VAL A 90 2.51 18.21 -9.53
CA VAL A 90 3.72 17.70 -8.90
C VAL A 90 3.40 16.76 -7.73
N GLY A 91 2.38 17.09 -6.92
CA GLY A 91 1.91 16.21 -5.85
C GLY A 91 1.46 14.87 -6.40
N ASP A 92 0.46 14.88 -7.29
CA ASP A 92 -0.13 13.69 -7.90
C ASP A 92 0.92 12.83 -8.61
N PHE A 93 1.86 13.46 -9.32
CA PHE A 93 2.95 12.76 -9.98
C PHE A 93 3.87 12.07 -8.97
N THR A 94 4.17 12.73 -7.85
CA THR A 94 4.99 12.17 -6.77
C THR A 94 4.32 10.97 -6.13
N ASN A 95 3.02 11.08 -5.81
CA ASN A 95 2.23 9.97 -5.26
C ASN A 95 2.24 8.76 -6.20
N ASN A 96 1.87 8.97 -7.47
CA ASN A 96 1.84 7.92 -8.47
C ASN A 96 3.22 7.27 -8.67
N THR A 97 4.29 8.07 -8.70
CA THR A 97 5.66 7.55 -8.84
C THR A 97 6.02 6.64 -7.67
N ILE A 98 5.73 7.03 -6.43
CA ILE A 98 6.01 6.22 -5.24
C ILE A 98 5.20 4.92 -5.27
N ILE A 99 3.91 4.98 -5.64
CA ILE A 99 3.04 3.81 -5.76
C ILE A 99 3.59 2.83 -6.80
N VAL A 100 3.94 3.31 -7.99
CA VAL A 100 4.46 2.49 -9.10
C VAL A 100 5.81 1.87 -8.73
N LEU A 101 6.72 2.65 -8.14
CA LEU A 101 8.00 2.11 -7.67
C LEU A 101 7.81 1.06 -6.57
N GLY A 102 6.91 1.31 -5.62
CA GLY A 102 6.57 0.35 -4.58
C GLY A 102 6.02 -0.96 -5.14
N PHE A 103 5.15 -0.89 -6.14
CA PHE A 103 4.65 -2.06 -6.86
C PHE A 103 5.80 -2.86 -7.51
N ILE A 104 6.64 -2.19 -8.30
CA ILE A 104 7.75 -2.82 -9.01
C ILE A 104 8.76 -3.44 -8.03
N VAL A 105 9.21 -2.68 -7.04
CA VAL A 105 10.19 -3.12 -6.04
C VAL A 105 9.63 -4.27 -5.21
N GLY A 106 8.39 -4.13 -4.72
CA GLY A 106 7.72 -5.19 -3.96
C GLY A 106 7.61 -6.49 -4.77
N PHE A 107 7.27 -6.38 -6.05
CA PHE A 107 7.14 -7.53 -6.94
C PHE A 107 8.50 -8.20 -7.21
N ILE A 108 9.54 -7.43 -7.52
CA ILE A 108 10.90 -7.96 -7.76
C ILE A 108 11.43 -8.68 -6.52
N ILE A 109 11.31 -8.08 -5.33
CA ILE A 109 11.76 -8.68 -4.06
C ILE A 109 11.04 -10.01 -3.83
N GLN A 110 9.71 -10.03 -4.00
CA GLN A 110 8.90 -11.22 -3.80
C GLN A 110 9.26 -12.35 -4.79
N MET A 111 9.54 -12.00 -6.05
CA MET A 111 10.00 -12.95 -7.07
C MET A 111 11.38 -13.51 -6.73
N TYR A 112 12.32 -12.68 -6.29
CA TYR A 112 13.65 -13.11 -5.89
C TYR A 112 13.61 -14.12 -4.75
N ILE A 113 12.81 -13.87 -3.72
CA ILE A 113 12.66 -14.76 -2.56
C ILE A 113 12.04 -16.10 -2.98
N LYS A 114 10.94 -16.08 -3.76
CA LYS A 114 10.32 -17.33 -4.23
C LYS A 114 11.24 -18.13 -5.16
N SER A 115 12.11 -17.47 -5.93
CA SER A 115 13.13 -18.16 -6.73
C SER A 115 14.14 -18.89 -5.83
N LYS A 116 14.59 -18.25 -4.75
CA LYS A 116 15.55 -18.83 -3.80
C LYS A 116 14.98 -19.97 -2.97
N GLU A 117 13.69 -19.96 -2.70
CA GLU A 117 13.01 -21.06 -2.00
C GLU A 117 12.87 -22.32 -2.87
N LYS A 118 12.74 -22.17 -4.20
CA LYS A 118 12.68 -23.31 -5.13
C LYS A 118 14.03 -24.02 -5.34
N GLU A 119 15.14 -23.32 -5.08
CA GLU A 119 16.50 -23.87 -5.19
C GLU A 119 16.91 -24.69 -3.94
N LYS A 120 16.13 -24.62 -2.86
CA LYS A 120 16.37 -25.34 -1.59
C LYS A 120 15.50 -26.60 -1.50
#